data_AF-A0A4Y4M9Y3-F1
#
_entry.id   AF-A0A4Y4M9Y3-F1
#
_cell.length_a   1.000
_cell.length_b   1.000
_cell.length_c   1.000
_cell.angle_alpha   90.00
_cell.angle_beta   90.00
_cell.angle_gamma   90.00
#
_symmetry.space_group_name_H-M   'P 1'
#
loop_
_entity.id
_entity.type
_entity.pdbx_description
1 polymer ?
#
loop_
_entity_poly.entity_id
_entity_poly.type
_entity_poly.pdbx_seq_one_letter_code
_entity_poly.pdbx_strand_id
1 'polypeptide(L)'
;MKDSEIINLGKAIFGVFFSVGTFCLLGALITKNDWFAGAGYLLIVFGVPVNLLCILGFLIKGIIDRSKFKECMIAILILTANIPIACLYAIIGLGHFD
;
A
#
# COMPACT_ATOMS: atom_id res chain seq x y z
N MET A 1 -19.11 -18.44 -2.95
CA MET A 1 -18.36 -17.66 -1.94
C MET A 1 -16.86 -18.02 -1.94
N LYS A 2 -16.16 -17.97 -3.09
CA LYS A 2 -14.71 -18.25 -3.16
C LYS A 2 -13.91 -17.16 -3.90
N ASP A 3 -14.55 -16.41 -4.78
CA ASP A 3 -13.88 -15.37 -5.60
C ASP A 3 -13.53 -14.10 -4.80
N SER A 4 -14.20 -13.88 -3.67
CA SER A 4 -13.97 -12.73 -2.79
C SER A 4 -12.64 -12.77 -2.03
N GLU A 5 -11.99 -13.94 -1.91
CA GLU A 5 -10.79 -14.07 -1.07
C GLU A 5 -9.60 -13.27 -1.60
N ILE A 6 -9.38 -13.25 -2.93
CA ILE A 6 -8.27 -12.49 -3.54
C ILE A 6 -8.47 -10.99 -3.35
N ILE A 7 -9.71 -10.52 -3.56
CA ILE A 7 -10.06 -9.11 -3.37
C ILE A 7 -9.93 -8.74 -1.89
N ASN A 8 -10.40 -9.59 -0.97
CA ASN A 8 -10.29 -9.36 0.47
C ASN A 8 -8.84 -9.31 0.94
N LEU A 9 -7.96 -10.18 0.40
CA LEU A 9 -6.53 -10.13 0.67
C LEU A 9 -5.91 -8.82 0.17
N GLY A 10 -6.22 -8.41 -1.07
CA GLY A 10 -5.76 -7.12 -1.60
C GLY A 10 -6.21 -5.93 -0.74
N LYS A 11 -7.47 -5.93 -0.29
CA LYS A 11 -8.01 -4.93 0.64
C LYS A 11 -7.34 -4.95 2.01
N ALA A 12 -7.05 -6.13 2.56
CA ALA A 12 -6.39 -6.25 3.86
C ALA A 12 -4.97 -5.70 3.81
N ILE A 13 -4.19 -6.08 2.78
CA ILE A 13 -2.83 -5.56 2.57
C ILE A 13 -2.88 -4.04 2.38
N PHE A 14 -3.78 -3.55 1.51
CA PHE A 14 -3.98 -2.10 1.33
C PHE A 14 -4.29 -1.41 2.65
N GLY A 15 -5.26 -1.92 3.41
CA GLY A 15 -5.69 -1.33 4.67
C GLY A 15 -4.57 -1.25 5.70
N VAL A 16 -3.71 -2.26 5.81
CA VAL A 16 -2.56 -2.23 6.72
C VAL A 16 -1.60 -1.11 6.36
N PHE A 17 -1.13 -1.07 5.11
CA PHE A 17 -0.18 -0.05 4.67
C PHE A 17 -0.78 1.36 4.70
N PHE A 18 -2.03 1.51 4.29
CA PHE A 18 -2.75 2.79 4.35
C PHE A 18 -2.87 3.28 5.79
N SER A 19 -3.27 2.41 6.72
CA SER A 19 -3.45 2.77 8.14
C SER A 19 -2.13 3.15 8.78
N VAL A 20 -1.07 2.35 8.58
CA VAL A 20 0.24 2.65 9.14
C VAL A 20 0.83 3.92 8.52
N GLY A 21 0.71 4.11 7.21
CA GLY A 21 1.17 5.33 6.55
C GLY A 21 0.43 6.57 7.05
N THR A 22 -0.89 6.47 7.22
CA THR A 22 -1.71 7.56 7.77
C THR A 22 -1.29 7.88 9.19
N PHE A 23 -1.06 6.86 10.02
CA PHE A 23 -0.62 7.03 11.39
C PHE A 23 0.75 7.71 11.47
N CYS A 24 1.72 7.30 10.63
CA CYS A 24 3.01 7.96 10.52
C CYS A 24 2.87 9.42 10.09
N LEU A 25 2.07 9.70 9.05
CA LEU A 25 1.87 11.07 8.58
C LEU A 25 1.23 11.96 9.65
N LEU A 26 0.13 11.52 10.26
CA LEU A 26 -0.56 12.28 11.32
C LEU A 26 0.33 12.47 12.54
N GLY A 27 1.07 11.45 12.95
CA GLY A 27 2.06 11.54 14.02
C GLY A 27 3.10 12.61 13.72
N ALA A 28 3.65 12.61 12.51
CA ALA A 28 4.62 13.60 12.06
C ALA A 28 4.04 15.03 12.06
N LEU A 29 2.84 15.22 11.51
CA LEU A 29 2.18 16.54 11.43
C LEU A 29 1.78 17.11 12.80
N ILE A 30 1.29 16.27 13.71
CA ILE A 30 0.80 16.72 15.03
C ILE A 30 1.96 16.95 15.99
N THR A 31 2.93 16.03 16.03
CA THR A 31 4.00 16.05 17.03
C THR A 31 5.26 16.77 16.55
N LYS A 32 5.40 17.00 15.23
CA LYS A 32 6.64 17.48 14.60
C LYS A 32 7.86 16.66 15.01
N ASN A 33 7.67 15.36 15.21
CA ASN A 33 8.75 14.44 15.57
C ASN A 33 9.22 13.70 14.32
N ASP A 34 10.50 13.89 14.00
CA ASP A 34 11.21 13.31 12.85
C ASP A 34 11.15 11.77 12.83
N TRP A 35 10.96 11.14 13.99
CA TRP A 35 10.81 9.68 14.07
C TRP A 35 9.60 9.17 13.27
N PHE A 36 8.49 9.91 13.28
CA PHE A 36 7.30 9.53 12.51
C PHE A 36 7.52 9.72 11.00
N ALA A 37 8.27 10.76 10.60
CA ALA A 37 8.67 10.95 9.22
C ALA A 37 9.61 9.83 8.74
N GLY A 38 10.60 9.47 9.56
CA GLY A 38 11.50 8.34 9.30
C GLY A 38 10.77 7.00 9.20
N ALA A 39 9.81 6.74 10.09
CA ALA A 39 8.96 5.55 10.03
C ALA A 39 8.07 5.53 8.76
N GLY A 40 7.51 6.69 8.38
CA GLY A 40 6.77 6.85 7.13
C GLY A 40 7.63 6.58 5.90
N TYR A 41 8.88 7.04 5.90
CA TYR A 41 9.86 6.78 4.84
C TYR A 41 10.21 5.29 4.73
N LEU A 42 10.40 4.59 5.86
CA LEU A 42 10.59 3.14 5.87
C LEU A 42 9.40 2.41 5.23
N LEU A 43 8.19 2.93 5.39
CA LEU A 43 7.00 2.39 4.73
C LEU A 43 7.07 2.51 3.20
N ILE A 44 7.76 3.51 2.66
CA ILE A 44 8.00 3.61 1.21
C ILE A 44 9.04 2.58 0.80
N VAL A 45 10.16 2.53 1.51
CA VAL A 45 11.29 1.63 1.20
C VAL A 45 10.89 0.16 1.28
N PHE A 46 10.03 -0.24 2.21
CA PHE A 46 9.57 -1.62 2.36
C PHE A 46 8.16 -1.86 1.82
N GLY A 47 7.22 -0.96 2.09
CA GLY A 47 5.83 -1.16 1.71
C GLY A 47 5.59 -1.07 0.21
N VAL A 48 6.33 -0.24 -0.53
CA VAL A 48 6.21 -0.21 -1.99
C VAL A 48 6.71 -1.51 -2.62
N PRO A 49 7.93 -2.03 -2.30
CA PRO A 49 8.35 -3.34 -2.78
C PRO A 49 7.42 -4.49 -2.40
N VAL A 50 6.88 -4.51 -1.17
CA VAL A 50 5.93 -5.55 -0.75
C VAL A 50 4.63 -5.47 -1.55
N ASN A 51 4.04 -4.29 -1.75
CA ASN A 51 2.87 -4.14 -2.61
C ASN A 51 3.16 -4.59 -4.05
N LEU A 52 4.34 -4.24 -4.60
CA LEU A 52 4.77 -4.67 -5.93
C LEU A 52 4.91 -6.20 -6.04
N LEU A 53 5.48 -6.86 -5.04
CA LEU A 53 5.58 -8.32 -4.99
C LEU A 53 4.19 -8.97 -4.96
N CYS A 54 3.25 -8.42 -4.17
CA CYS A 54 1.87 -8.91 -4.16
C CYS A 54 1.17 -8.70 -5.51
N ILE A 55 1.38 -7.55 -6.17
CA ILE A 55 0.88 -7.27 -7.52
C ILE A 55 1.40 -8.31 -8.51
N LEU A 56 2.71 -8.59 -8.50
CA LEU A 56 3.33 -9.64 -9.32
C LEU A 56 2.70 -11.01 -9.06
N GLY A 57 2.51 -11.38 -7.79
CA GLY A 57 1.87 -12.63 -7.40
C GLY A 57 0.44 -12.75 -7.94
N PHE A 58 -0.36 -11.69 -7.84
CA PHE A 58 -1.72 -11.67 -8.40
C PHE A 58 -1.73 -11.67 -9.92
N LEU A 59 -0.77 -11.00 -10.57
CA LEU A 59 -0.64 -11.00 -12.03
C LEU A 59 -0.38 -12.42 -12.55
N ILE A 60 0.61 -13.11 -11.97
CA ILE A 60 0.96 -14.50 -12.32
C ILE A 60 -0.26 -15.41 -12.08
N LYS A 61 -0.91 -15.30 -10.92
CA LYS A 61 -2.08 -16.11 -10.58
C LYS A 61 -3.26 -15.87 -11.53
N GLY A 62 -3.51 -14.63 -11.93
CA GLY A 62 -4.58 -14.29 -12.88
C GLY A 62 -4.31 -14.80 -14.30
N ILE A 63 -3.03 -14.85 -14.72
CA ILE A 63 -2.65 -15.41 -16.03
C ILE A 63 -2.82 -16.93 -16.05
N ILE A 64 -2.39 -17.62 -14.97
CA ILE A 64 -2.51 -19.08 -14.85
C ILE A 64 -3.98 -19.51 -14.71
N ASP A 65 -4.74 -18.83 -13.84
CA ASP A 65 -6.14 -19.13 -13.59
C ASP A 65 -7.02 -18.01 -14.16
N ARG A 66 -7.31 -18.11 -15.45
CA ARG A 66 -8.15 -17.16 -16.19
C ARG A 66 -9.52 -16.94 -15.55
N SER A 67 -10.06 -17.93 -14.81
CA SER A 67 -11.35 -17.80 -14.13
C SER A 67 -11.34 -16.75 -13.03
N LYS A 68 -10.15 -16.48 -12.43
CA LYS A 68 -9.94 -15.49 -11.36
C LYS A 68 -9.24 -14.21 -11.83
N PHE A 69 -9.09 -14.04 -13.15
CA PHE A 69 -8.34 -12.92 -13.72
C PHE A 69 -8.92 -11.57 -13.30
N LYS A 70 -10.25 -11.43 -13.32
CA LYS A 70 -10.94 -10.19 -12.97
C LYS A 70 -10.69 -9.80 -11.51
N GLU A 71 -10.77 -10.76 -10.60
CA GLU A 71 -10.56 -10.59 -9.17
C GLU A 71 -9.11 -10.20 -8.88
N CYS A 72 -8.16 -10.86 -9.55
CA CYS A 72 -6.75 -10.48 -9.49
C CYS A 72 -6.54 -9.05 -9.97
N MET A 73 -7.16 -8.62 -11.07
CA MET A 73 -7.03 -7.25 -11.57
C MET A 73 -7.60 -6.22 -10.58
N ILE A 74 -8.74 -6.51 -9.94
CA ILE A 74 -9.30 -5.65 -8.90
C ILE A 74 -8.34 -5.55 -7.71
N ALA A 75 -7.79 -6.67 -7.24
CA ALA A 75 -6.82 -6.66 -6.14
C ALA A 75 -5.55 -5.88 -6.51
N ILE A 76 -5.04 -6.03 -7.74
CA ILE A 76 -3.90 -5.27 -8.25
C ILE A 76 -4.21 -3.77 -8.27
N LEU A 77 -5.38 -3.35 -8.75
CA LEU A 77 -5.77 -1.94 -8.74
C LEU A 77 -5.76 -1.36 -7.33
N ILE A 78 -6.32 -2.11 -6.36
CA ILE A 78 -6.33 -1.72 -4.95
C ILE A 78 -4.91 -1.55 -4.41
N LEU A 79 -4.02 -2.53 -4.64
CA LEU A 79 -2.63 -2.44 -4.18
C LEU A 79 -1.83 -1.35 -4.89
N THR A 80 -2.10 -1.12 -6.18
CA THR A 80 -1.41 -0.09 -6.96
C THR A 80 -1.74 1.30 -6.44
N ALA A 81 -2.96 1.53 -5.96
CA ALA A 81 -3.36 2.80 -5.34
C ALA A 81 -2.55 3.13 -4.07
N ASN A 82 -1.95 2.14 -3.42
CA ASN A 82 -1.12 2.34 -2.23
C ASN A 82 0.19 3.08 -2.53
N ILE A 83 0.75 2.88 -3.73
CA ILE A 83 2.01 3.50 -4.17
C ILE A 83 1.89 5.03 -4.31
N PRO A 84 0.93 5.60 -5.07
CA PRO A 84 0.77 7.04 -5.16
C PRO A 84 0.36 7.66 -3.81
N ILE A 85 -0.41 6.96 -2.96
CA ILE A 85 -0.72 7.43 -1.60
C ILE A 85 0.56 7.53 -0.76
N ALA A 86 1.43 6.52 -0.80
CA ALA A 86 2.70 6.55 -0.10
C ALA A 86 3.59 7.71 -0.58
N CYS A 87 3.64 7.97 -1.89
CA CYS A 87 4.35 9.13 -2.43
C CYS A 87 3.76 10.47 -1.93
N LEU A 88 2.43 10.59 -1.90
CA LEU A 88 1.77 11.79 -1.36
C LEU A 88 2.12 12.01 0.11
N TYR A 89 2.11 10.96 0.93
CA TYR A 89 2.48 11.05 2.33
C TYR A 89 3.95 11.46 2.51
N ALA A 90 4.84 10.97 1.65
CA ALA A 90 6.24 11.37 1.63
C ALA A 90 6.39 12.87 1.38
N ILE A 91 5.73 13.38 0.34
CA ILE A 91 5.81 14.79 -0.06
C ILE A 91 5.27 15.68 1.04
N ILE A 92 4.11 15.34 1.61
CA ILE A 92 3.50 16.11 2.70
C ILE A 92 4.38 16.07 3.95
N GLY A 93 4.92 14.90 4.29
CA GLY A 93 5.82 14.73 5.42
C GLY A 93 7.07 15.59 5.27
N LEU A 94 7.80 15.45 4.16
CA LEU A 94 9.04 16.20 3.89
C LEU A 94 8.81 17.72 3.91
N GLY A 95 7.76 18.21 3.27
CA GLY A 95 7.43 19.64 3.27
C GLY A 95 7.01 20.21 4.64
N HIS A 96 6.93 19.38 5.68
CA HIS A 96 6.66 19.82 7.05
C HIS A 96 7.92 19.90 7.94
N PHE A 97 9.05 19.33 7.50
CA PHE A 97 10.33 19.33 8.22
C PHE A 97 11.43 20.16 7.55
N ASP A 98 11.17 20.71 6.35
CA ASP A 98 11.93 21.81 5.74
C ASP A 98 11.47 23.18 6.29
#